data_AF-A0A927G346-F1
#
_entry.id   AF-A0A927G346-F1
#
_cell.length_a   1.000
_cell.length_b   1.000
_cell.length_c   1.000
_cell.angle_alpha   90.00
_cell.angle_beta   90.00
_cell.angle_gamma   90.00
#
_symmetry.space_group_name_H-M   'P 1'
#
loop_
_entity.id
_entity.type
_entity.pdbx_description
1 polymer ?
#
loop_
_entity_poly.entity_id
_entity_poly.type
_entity_poly.pdbx_seq_one_letter_code
_entity_poly.pdbx_strand_id
1 'polypeptide(L)'
;MGKIAIIKDDYDLLRIVPFNKSEDKYDFKISMLKNKYALRIYQTGKPGFLYLTEDIADWEFSYHGQLDDKPAKIHAKHMSEPKLYKDFPLANLIDMKINSEFPLPLMKMGVCTDESFKRFKKKDKYSMLDMKEGNVAEFYILNNDFDMDNFMIKWDIFHFLFLVLPMEYYSNGKMDLNIYKMNYFADSKKDTYFTQGQFKVSDEISVMINSYYDPHVDSKKQQSYLSFFENGSYLKYLSNVPVVYEFPNGKKTVIKPAYKVQLERNHQMLADEEFDYWKTIFERWESELKRDGVRLQGVILEAHTE
;
A
#
# COMPACT_ATOMS: atom_id res chain seq x y z
N MET A 1 1.10 7.03 -21.36
CA MET A 1 0.66 5.82 -20.64
C MET A 1 1.78 4.77 -20.63
N GLY A 2 2.23 4.36 -19.45
CA GLY A 2 3.35 3.43 -19.28
C GLY A 2 2.90 2.03 -18.87
N LYS A 3 3.57 1.00 -19.39
CA LYS A 3 3.52 -0.34 -18.79
C LYS A 3 4.64 -0.44 -17.77
N ILE A 4 4.41 -1.10 -16.65
CA ILE A 4 5.41 -1.25 -15.61
C ILE A 4 5.82 -2.72 -15.54
N ALA A 5 7.13 -2.98 -15.51
CA ALA A 5 7.71 -4.29 -15.22
C ALA A 5 8.38 -4.22 -13.85
N ILE A 6 8.03 -5.17 -12.97
CA ILE A 6 8.66 -5.32 -11.66
C ILE A 6 9.60 -6.51 -11.78
N ILE A 7 10.89 -6.25 -11.56
CA ILE A 7 11.93 -7.25 -11.69
C ILE A 7 12.74 -7.36 -10.42
N LYS A 8 13.41 -8.49 -10.25
CA LYS A 8 14.48 -8.68 -9.28
C LYS A 8 15.58 -9.45 -9.99
N ASP A 9 16.78 -8.88 -10.02
CA ASP A 9 17.89 -9.39 -10.82
C ASP A 9 17.46 -9.59 -12.28
N ASP A 10 17.65 -10.79 -12.84
CA ASP A 10 17.24 -11.16 -14.20
C ASP A 10 15.83 -11.76 -14.28
N TYR A 11 15.00 -11.62 -13.25
CA TYR A 11 13.68 -12.25 -13.17
C TYR A 11 12.52 -11.26 -13.26
N ASP A 12 11.52 -11.62 -14.06
CA ASP A 12 10.28 -10.88 -14.30
C ASP A 12 9.24 -11.38 -13.29
N LEU A 13 8.91 -10.54 -12.30
CA LEU A 13 8.04 -10.93 -11.17
C LEU A 13 6.57 -10.68 -11.52
N LEU A 14 6.24 -9.45 -11.88
CA LEU A 14 4.90 -9.07 -12.35
C LEU A 14 4.96 -7.88 -13.29
N ARG A 15 3.83 -7.62 -13.95
CA ARG A 15 3.65 -6.44 -14.79
C ARG A 15 2.33 -5.73 -14.53
N ILE A 16 2.36 -4.41 -14.55
CA ILE A 16 1.18 -3.56 -14.54
C ILE A 16 0.97 -3.04 -15.96
N VAL A 17 -0.21 -3.29 -16.52
CA VAL A 17 -0.53 -2.97 -17.92
C VAL A 17 -1.87 -2.25 -17.99
N PRO A 18 -1.90 -0.96 -18.37
CA PRO A 18 -3.17 -0.27 -18.59
C PRO A 18 -3.96 -0.93 -19.71
N PHE A 19 -5.28 -1.01 -19.56
CA PHE A 19 -6.21 -1.48 -20.59
C PHE A 19 -7.50 -0.65 -20.53
N ASN A 20 -8.33 -0.72 -21.57
CA ASN A 20 -9.51 0.16 -21.74
C ASN A 20 -9.13 1.65 -21.77
N LYS A 21 -8.81 2.16 -22.97
CA LYS A 21 -8.29 3.52 -23.20
C LYS A 21 -9.39 4.59 -23.35
N SER A 22 -10.60 4.39 -22.80
CA SER A 22 -11.61 5.44 -22.84
C SER A 22 -11.24 6.54 -21.85
N GLU A 23 -11.54 7.81 -22.20
CA GLU A 23 -11.15 8.99 -21.42
C GLU A 23 -11.59 8.90 -19.94
N ASP A 24 -12.70 8.24 -19.64
CA ASP A 24 -13.24 8.16 -18.28
C ASP A 24 -12.86 6.89 -17.49
N LYS A 25 -12.00 6.02 -18.04
CA LYS A 25 -11.62 4.75 -17.38
C LYS A 25 -10.13 4.61 -17.22
N TYR A 26 -9.72 4.17 -16.04
CA TYR A 26 -8.32 3.98 -15.71
C TYR A 26 -8.00 2.56 -15.26
N ASP A 27 -8.48 1.58 -16.03
CA ASP A 27 -8.28 0.18 -15.71
C ASP A 27 -6.84 -0.28 -15.97
N PHE A 28 -6.32 -1.15 -15.11
CA PHE A 28 -5.04 -1.80 -15.34
C PHE A 28 -5.03 -3.25 -14.88
N LYS A 29 -4.29 -4.07 -15.62
CA LYS A 29 -4.06 -5.48 -15.34
C LYS A 29 -2.80 -5.65 -14.53
N ILE A 30 -2.84 -6.62 -13.62
CA ILE A 30 -1.69 -7.14 -12.90
C ILE A 30 -1.46 -8.55 -13.46
N SER A 31 -0.38 -8.68 -14.24
CA SER A 31 0.01 -9.94 -14.89
C SER A 31 1.14 -10.59 -14.12
N MET A 32 0.89 -11.79 -13.59
CA MET A 32 1.88 -12.58 -12.85
C MET A 32 2.77 -13.44 -13.76
N LEU A 33 2.57 -13.40 -15.08
CA LEU A 33 3.43 -14.06 -16.07
C LEU A 33 3.57 -15.59 -15.91
N LYS A 34 2.59 -16.24 -15.27
CA LYS A 34 2.62 -17.65 -14.85
C LYS A 34 3.58 -17.99 -13.72
N ASN A 35 4.09 -16.98 -13.02
CA ASN A 35 4.76 -17.18 -11.75
C ASN A 35 3.71 -17.61 -10.70
N LYS A 36 4.12 -18.48 -9.78
CA LYS A 36 3.26 -18.98 -8.72
C LYS A 36 3.34 -18.03 -7.53
N TYR A 37 2.19 -17.65 -7.02
CA TYR A 37 2.05 -16.85 -5.81
C TYR A 37 0.96 -17.43 -4.93
N ALA A 38 1.21 -17.48 -3.64
CA ALA A 38 0.16 -17.59 -2.64
C ALA A 38 -0.67 -16.29 -2.64
N LEU A 39 -1.99 -16.42 -2.71
CA LEU A 39 -2.87 -15.26 -2.76
C LEU A 39 -3.51 -14.98 -1.40
N ARG A 40 -3.35 -13.74 -0.95
CA ARG A 40 -3.84 -13.26 0.35
C ARG A 40 -4.81 -12.11 0.15
N ILE A 41 -5.92 -12.12 0.86
CA ILE A 41 -6.91 -11.05 0.79
C ILE A 41 -7.16 -10.51 2.19
N TYR A 42 -6.86 -9.23 2.38
CA TYR A 42 -7.05 -8.53 3.64
C TYR A 42 -8.35 -7.73 3.59
N GLN A 43 -9.30 -8.14 4.42
CA GLN A 43 -10.60 -7.48 4.55
C GLN A 43 -10.60 -6.50 5.72
N THR A 44 -11.34 -5.41 5.56
CA THR A 44 -11.44 -4.34 6.54
C THR A 44 -11.95 -4.88 7.88
N GLY A 45 -11.24 -4.57 8.96
CA GLY A 45 -11.59 -4.96 10.32
C GLY A 45 -11.47 -6.45 10.64
N LYS A 46 -11.03 -7.29 9.68
CA LYS A 46 -10.83 -8.73 9.91
C LYS A 46 -9.39 -9.00 10.38
N PRO A 47 -9.20 -9.88 11.39
CA PRO A 47 -7.87 -10.36 11.73
C PRO A 47 -7.37 -11.35 10.67
N GLY A 48 -6.12 -11.19 10.24
CA GLY A 48 -5.49 -12.07 9.26
C GLY A 48 -5.95 -11.82 7.82
N PHE A 49 -5.68 -12.79 6.94
CA PHE A 49 -6.06 -12.75 5.53
C PHE A 49 -6.83 -14.02 5.14
N LEU A 50 -7.67 -13.90 4.12
CA LEU A 50 -8.24 -15.05 3.43
C LEU A 50 -7.19 -15.60 2.46
N TYR A 51 -6.89 -16.90 2.59
CA TYR A 51 -6.02 -17.62 1.68
C TYR A 51 -6.85 -18.25 0.57
N LEU A 52 -6.53 -17.96 -0.69
CA LEU A 52 -7.12 -18.69 -1.82
C LEU A 52 -6.22 -19.87 -2.17
N THR A 53 -6.76 -21.08 -2.08
CA THR A 53 -6.04 -22.36 -2.24
C THR A 53 -5.86 -22.79 -3.70
N GLU A 54 -6.49 -22.10 -4.64
CA GLU A 54 -6.38 -22.38 -6.07
C GLU A 54 -5.01 -21.96 -6.60
N ASP A 55 -4.43 -22.75 -7.53
CA ASP A 55 -3.24 -22.31 -8.27
C ASP A 55 -3.63 -21.12 -9.16
N ILE A 56 -3.10 -19.95 -8.83
CA ILE A 56 -3.42 -18.71 -9.53
C ILE A 56 -2.47 -18.40 -10.69
N ALA A 57 -1.52 -19.27 -11.04
CA ALA A 57 -0.53 -18.97 -12.08
C ALA A 57 -1.15 -18.62 -13.45
N ASP A 58 -2.29 -19.24 -13.80
CA ASP A 58 -3.03 -18.96 -15.04
C ASP A 58 -4.12 -17.90 -14.88
N TRP A 59 -4.10 -17.12 -13.80
CA TRP A 59 -5.04 -16.02 -13.57
C TRP A 59 -4.42 -14.66 -13.92
N GLU A 60 -5.25 -13.76 -14.42
CA GLU A 60 -4.95 -12.34 -14.58
C GLU A 60 -5.86 -11.53 -13.67
N PHE A 61 -5.29 -10.58 -12.93
CA PHE A 61 -6.07 -9.66 -12.11
C PHE A 61 -6.22 -8.32 -12.83
N SER A 62 -7.36 -7.66 -12.61
CA SER A 62 -7.58 -6.31 -13.10
C SER A 62 -8.21 -5.44 -12.03
N TYR A 63 -7.68 -4.24 -11.87
CA TYR A 63 -8.34 -3.16 -11.16
C TYR A 63 -9.22 -2.40 -12.15
N HIS A 64 -10.45 -2.13 -11.71
CA HIS A 64 -11.41 -1.28 -12.40
C HIS A 64 -11.77 -0.11 -11.49
N GLY A 65 -11.64 1.11 -12.02
CA GLY A 65 -12.17 2.29 -11.35
C GLY A 65 -13.70 2.22 -11.27
N GLN A 66 -14.27 3.01 -10.36
CA GLN A 66 -15.69 3.28 -10.28
C GLN A 66 -16.17 3.88 -11.60
N LEU A 67 -17.29 3.38 -12.06
CA LEU A 67 -17.99 3.87 -13.25
C LEU A 67 -19.47 4.00 -12.92
N ASP A 68 -19.98 5.23 -12.98
CA ASP A 68 -21.35 5.56 -12.57
C ASP A 68 -21.63 5.03 -11.13
N ASP A 69 -22.64 4.19 -10.98
CA ASP A 69 -23.04 3.56 -9.72
C ASP A 69 -22.25 2.28 -9.36
N LYS A 70 -21.29 1.84 -10.19
CA LYS A 70 -20.54 0.60 -9.95
C LYS A 70 -19.27 0.90 -9.17
N PRO A 71 -19.07 0.35 -7.96
CA PRO A 71 -17.89 0.64 -7.16
C PRO A 71 -16.62 0.13 -7.83
N ALA A 72 -15.49 0.73 -7.45
CA ALA A 72 -14.18 0.24 -7.82
C ALA A 72 -14.02 -1.22 -7.37
N LYS A 73 -13.34 -2.04 -8.18
CA LYS A 73 -13.24 -3.48 -7.93
C LYS A 73 -12.00 -4.11 -8.51
N ILE A 74 -11.60 -5.21 -7.89
CA ILE A 74 -10.59 -6.12 -8.43
C ILE A 74 -11.28 -7.37 -8.93
N HIS A 75 -11.00 -7.73 -10.18
CA HIS A 75 -11.49 -8.93 -10.81
C HIS A 75 -10.35 -9.91 -11.07
N ALA A 76 -10.66 -11.19 -11.01
CA ALA A 76 -9.77 -12.24 -11.45
C ALA A 76 -10.37 -13.01 -12.61
N LYS A 77 -9.53 -13.24 -13.61
CA LYS A 77 -9.90 -13.94 -14.83
C LYS A 77 -8.93 -15.09 -15.06
N HIS A 78 -9.46 -16.30 -15.12
CA HIS A 78 -8.70 -17.45 -15.57
C HIS A 78 -8.43 -17.34 -17.08
N MET A 79 -7.18 -17.58 -17.49
CA MET A 79 -6.74 -17.36 -18.86
C MET A 79 -6.93 -18.58 -19.77
N SER A 80 -7.34 -19.74 -19.24
CA SER A 80 -7.78 -20.88 -20.06
C SER A 80 -9.13 -20.61 -20.74
N GLU A 81 -9.40 -21.36 -21.81
CA GLU A 81 -10.72 -21.38 -22.44
C GLU A 81 -11.53 -22.59 -21.92
N PRO A 82 -12.82 -22.44 -21.58
CA PRO A 82 -13.56 -21.18 -21.55
C PRO A 82 -13.08 -20.27 -20.41
N LYS A 83 -13.06 -18.95 -20.66
CA LYS A 83 -12.69 -17.95 -19.65
C LYS A 83 -13.61 -18.01 -18.44
N LEU A 84 -13.04 -18.31 -17.27
CA LEU A 84 -13.72 -18.26 -15.99
C LEU A 84 -13.42 -16.93 -15.29
N TYR A 85 -14.45 -16.31 -14.72
CA TYR A 85 -14.32 -15.08 -13.94
C TYR A 85 -14.64 -15.40 -12.48
N LYS A 86 -13.88 -14.81 -11.57
CA LYS A 86 -14.11 -14.92 -10.13
C LYS A 86 -14.09 -13.53 -9.52
N ASP A 87 -15.17 -13.22 -8.80
CA ASP A 87 -15.23 -12.02 -8.00
C ASP A 87 -14.38 -12.21 -6.74
N PHE A 88 -13.60 -11.17 -6.43
CA PHE A 88 -12.82 -11.16 -5.20
C PHE A 88 -13.67 -10.67 -4.03
N PRO A 89 -13.51 -11.23 -2.82
CA PRO A 89 -14.20 -10.78 -1.62
C PRO A 89 -13.61 -9.46 -1.07
N LEU A 90 -13.40 -8.50 -1.96
CA LEU A 90 -12.99 -7.12 -1.68
C LEU A 90 -14.20 -6.23 -1.97
N ALA A 91 -15.03 -6.01 -0.95
CA ALA A 91 -16.27 -5.25 -1.07
C ALA A 91 -16.05 -3.74 -0.87
N ASN A 92 -14.95 -3.37 -0.21
CA ASN A 92 -14.71 -1.99 0.22
C ASN A 92 -13.44 -1.41 -0.41
N LEU A 93 -13.52 -1.08 -1.71
CA LEU A 93 -12.46 -0.43 -2.47
C LEU A 93 -12.87 1.01 -2.81
N ILE A 94 -11.97 1.96 -2.53
CA ILE A 94 -12.13 3.37 -2.85
C ILE A 94 -11.72 3.59 -4.31
N ASP A 95 -12.46 4.45 -5.00
CA ASP A 95 -12.05 5.03 -6.26
C ASP A 95 -11.09 6.20 -6.02
N MET A 96 -9.96 6.23 -6.73
CA MET A 96 -8.96 7.27 -6.51
C MET A 96 -9.46 8.69 -6.84
N LYS A 97 -10.49 8.86 -7.67
CA LYS A 97 -11.17 10.15 -7.90
C LYS A 97 -11.81 10.72 -6.61
N ILE A 98 -12.14 9.86 -5.64
CA ILE A 98 -12.75 10.27 -4.37
C ILE A 98 -11.70 10.74 -3.36
N ASN A 99 -10.45 10.27 -3.48
CA ASN A 99 -9.41 10.53 -2.49
C ASN A 99 -8.04 10.67 -3.18
N SER A 100 -7.82 11.86 -3.75
CA SER A 100 -6.57 12.20 -4.43
C SER A 100 -5.47 12.70 -3.49
N GLU A 101 -5.81 13.08 -2.26
CA GLU A 101 -4.89 13.69 -1.29
C GLU A 101 -3.88 12.68 -0.71
N PHE A 102 -4.27 11.40 -0.61
CA PHE A 102 -3.49 10.37 0.04
C PHE A 102 -3.22 9.18 -0.88
N PRO A 103 -2.01 8.58 -0.84
CA PRO A 103 -1.74 7.34 -1.55
C PRO A 103 -2.72 6.24 -1.18
N LEU A 104 -3.34 5.59 -2.16
CA LEU A 104 -4.34 4.55 -1.93
C LEU A 104 -3.68 3.16 -1.93
N PRO A 105 -3.59 2.45 -0.79
CA PRO A 105 -3.01 1.11 -0.73
C PRO A 105 -3.79 0.14 -1.63
N LEU A 106 -3.09 -0.67 -2.41
CA LEU A 106 -3.70 -1.61 -3.34
C LEU A 106 -3.27 -3.05 -3.07
N MET A 107 -1.97 -3.29 -3.18
CA MET A 107 -1.42 -4.64 -3.11
C MET A 107 -0.01 -4.66 -2.55
N LYS A 108 0.41 -5.82 -2.08
CA LYS A 108 1.76 -6.11 -1.60
C LYS A 108 2.23 -7.43 -2.19
N MET A 109 3.45 -7.48 -2.69
CA MET A 109 4.11 -8.69 -3.15
C MET A 109 5.27 -9.01 -2.22
N GLY A 110 5.40 -10.27 -1.83
CA GLY A 110 6.61 -10.83 -1.22
C GLY A 110 7.20 -11.91 -2.11
N VAL A 111 8.51 -11.90 -2.28
CA VAL A 111 9.27 -12.79 -3.16
C VAL A 111 10.28 -13.58 -2.33
N CYS A 112 10.11 -14.90 -2.26
CA CYS A 112 11.06 -15.77 -1.58
C CYS A 112 12.25 -16.08 -2.50
N THR A 113 13.47 -16.05 -1.95
CA THR A 113 14.73 -16.14 -2.73
C THR A 113 14.95 -17.46 -3.45
N ASP A 114 14.34 -18.54 -2.96
CA ASP A 114 14.60 -19.90 -3.47
C ASP A 114 13.60 -20.32 -4.57
N GLU A 115 12.71 -19.43 -4.98
CA GLU A 115 11.69 -19.71 -5.98
C GLU A 115 12.14 -19.36 -7.40
N SER A 116 11.71 -20.19 -8.37
CA SER A 116 12.03 -19.97 -9.77
C SER A 116 11.03 -19.02 -10.42
N PHE A 117 11.52 -17.89 -10.92
CA PHE A 117 10.73 -16.94 -11.69
C PHE A 117 11.09 -16.98 -13.17
N LYS A 118 10.18 -16.46 -14.00
CA LYS A 118 10.43 -16.29 -15.42
C LYS A 118 11.57 -15.30 -15.66
N ARG A 119 12.54 -15.65 -16.51
CA ARG A 119 13.59 -14.71 -16.91
C ARG A 119 13.02 -13.47 -17.61
N PHE A 120 13.49 -12.31 -17.19
CA PHE A 120 13.16 -11.04 -17.79
C PHE A 120 13.72 -10.93 -19.21
N LYS A 121 12.89 -10.39 -20.10
CA LYS A 121 13.29 -10.00 -21.45
C LYS A 121 12.92 -8.54 -21.60
N LYS A 122 13.95 -7.68 -21.60
CA LYS A 122 13.78 -6.23 -21.74
C LYS A 122 12.97 -5.91 -23.00
N LYS A 123 12.04 -4.97 -22.85
CA LYS A 123 11.20 -4.44 -23.92
C LYS A 123 11.04 -2.96 -23.68
N ASP A 124 11.29 -2.14 -24.70
CA ASP A 124 11.35 -0.67 -24.57
C ASP A 124 10.02 -0.03 -24.14
N LYS A 125 8.92 -0.76 -24.25
CA LYS A 125 7.58 -0.30 -23.86
C LYS A 125 7.27 -0.38 -22.36
N TYR A 126 8.22 -0.82 -21.53
CA TYR A 126 8.04 -0.94 -20.09
C TYR A 126 8.98 0.00 -19.34
N SER A 127 8.41 0.82 -18.46
CA SER A 127 9.15 1.36 -17.32
C SER A 127 9.48 0.22 -16.36
N MET A 128 10.66 0.24 -15.77
CA MET A 128 11.16 -0.87 -14.97
C MET A 128 11.41 -0.40 -13.54
N LEU A 129 10.88 -1.15 -12.58
CA LEU A 129 11.31 -1.09 -11.18
C LEU A 129 12.13 -2.35 -10.92
N ASP A 130 13.42 -2.16 -10.60
CA ASP A 130 14.28 -3.22 -10.12
C ASP A 130 14.28 -3.23 -8.58
N MET A 131 13.81 -4.32 -8.00
CA MET A 131 13.77 -4.51 -6.56
C MET A 131 15.17 -4.72 -5.97
N LYS A 132 16.20 -5.02 -6.77
CA LYS A 132 17.58 -5.28 -6.32
C LYS A 132 17.59 -6.22 -5.11
N GLU A 133 18.12 -5.78 -3.96
CA GLU A 133 18.16 -6.56 -2.71
C GLU A 133 16.78 -6.72 -2.06
N GLY A 134 15.82 -5.85 -2.37
CA GLY A 134 14.45 -5.93 -1.87
C GLY A 134 13.76 -7.23 -2.26
N ASN A 135 12.93 -7.74 -1.35
CA ASN A 135 12.11 -8.93 -1.55
C ASN A 135 10.62 -8.65 -1.26
N VAL A 136 10.27 -7.43 -0.86
CA VAL A 136 8.89 -6.95 -0.74
C VAL A 136 8.69 -5.73 -1.63
N ALA A 137 7.52 -5.64 -2.24
CA ALA A 137 7.04 -4.46 -2.96
C ALA A 137 5.59 -4.15 -2.56
N GLU A 138 5.32 -2.91 -2.18
CA GLU A 138 4.01 -2.39 -1.82
C GLU A 138 3.56 -1.34 -2.83
N PHE A 139 2.34 -1.47 -3.30
CA PHE A 139 1.80 -0.73 -4.42
C PHE A 139 0.66 0.17 -3.95
N TYR A 140 0.74 1.43 -4.34
CA TYR A 140 -0.25 2.46 -4.04
C TYR A 140 -0.71 3.11 -5.34
N ILE A 141 -2.01 3.35 -5.46
CA ILE A 141 -2.58 4.14 -6.56
C ILE A 141 -2.53 5.61 -6.17
N LEU A 142 -2.05 6.45 -7.08
CA LEU A 142 -1.96 7.90 -6.94
C LEU A 142 -2.70 8.59 -8.08
N ASN A 143 -3.20 9.80 -7.82
CA ASN A 143 -3.53 10.72 -8.90
C ASN A 143 -2.25 11.08 -9.67
N ASN A 144 -2.33 11.30 -10.98
CA ASN A 144 -1.17 11.76 -11.74
C ASN A 144 -0.66 13.13 -11.33
N ASP A 145 -1.52 13.97 -10.79
CA ASP A 145 -1.17 15.29 -10.27
C ASP A 145 -0.72 15.23 -8.79
N PHE A 146 -0.56 14.02 -8.23
CA PHE A 146 -0.04 13.84 -6.88
C PHE A 146 1.41 14.31 -6.78
N ASP A 147 1.63 15.35 -5.98
CA ASP A 147 2.93 15.92 -5.68
C ASP A 147 3.48 15.32 -4.38
N MET A 148 4.48 14.44 -4.51
CA MET A 148 5.12 13.78 -3.37
C MET A 148 5.83 14.77 -2.45
N ASP A 149 6.49 15.79 -3.00
CA ASP A 149 7.25 16.75 -2.20
C ASP A 149 6.31 17.60 -1.36
N ASN A 150 5.22 18.08 -1.97
CA ASN A 150 4.17 18.79 -1.25
C ASN A 150 3.49 17.86 -0.21
N PHE A 151 3.23 16.60 -0.56
CA PHE A 151 2.67 15.63 0.39
C PHE A 151 3.58 15.40 1.60
N MET A 152 4.89 15.28 1.39
CA MET A 152 5.85 15.10 2.47
C MET A 152 5.92 16.30 3.41
N ILE A 153 5.79 17.51 2.88
CA ILE A 153 5.80 18.76 3.65
C ILE A 153 4.47 18.92 4.41
N LYS A 154 3.35 18.72 3.72
CA LYS A 154 2.00 18.92 4.23
C LYS A 154 1.54 17.81 5.16
N TRP A 155 1.95 16.56 4.94
CA TRP A 155 1.47 15.38 5.65
C TRP A 155 2.62 14.52 6.16
N ASP A 156 3.64 15.15 6.74
CA ASP A 156 4.89 14.54 7.18
C ASP A 156 4.71 13.31 8.11
N ILE A 157 3.81 13.37 9.10
CA ILE A 157 3.49 12.24 9.98
C ILE A 157 2.87 11.10 9.18
N PHE A 158 1.92 11.39 8.30
CA PHE A 158 1.27 10.36 7.50
C PHE A 158 2.24 9.75 6.47
N HIS A 159 3.08 10.56 5.83
CA HIS A 159 4.16 10.09 4.97
C HIS A 159 5.11 9.15 5.73
N PHE A 160 5.56 9.56 6.92
CA PHE A 160 6.38 8.70 7.77
C PHE A 160 5.69 7.38 8.09
N LEU A 161 4.42 7.42 8.49
CA LEU A 161 3.63 6.22 8.78
C LEU A 161 3.46 5.31 7.56
N PHE A 162 3.34 5.86 6.34
CA PHE A 162 3.34 5.06 5.11
C PHE A 162 4.63 4.28 4.90
N LEU A 163 5.78 4.88 5.25
CA LEU A 163 7.08 4.24 5.16
C LEU A 163 7.23 3.14 6.21
N VAL A 164 6.76 3.36 7.43
CA VAL A 164 7.11 2.50 8.56
C VAL A 164 6.07 1.46 8.96
N LEU A 165 4.80 1.68 8.66
CA LEU A 165 3.75 0.71 8.96
C LEU A 165 3.68 -0.34 7.85
N PRO A 166 3.52 -1.63 8.20
CA PRO A 166 3.21 -2.66 7.20
C PRO A 166 1.84 -2.38 6.57
N MET A 167 1.68 -2.63 5.26
CA MET A 167 0.41 -2.39 4.56
C MET A 167 -0.79 -3.12 5.20
N GLU A 168 -0.55 -4.24 5.89
CA GLU A 168 -1.54 -4.98 6.67
C GLU A 168 -2.22 -4.12 7.75
N TYR A 169 -1.51 -3.17 8.35
CA TYR A 169 -2.05 -2.26 9.36
C TYR A 169 -3.26 -1.48 8.85
N TYR A 170 -3.25 -1.13 7.56
CA TYR A 170 -4.32 -0.35 6.92
C TYR A 170 -5.65 -1.10 6.79
N SER A 171 -5.65 -2.42 7.00
CA SER A 171 -6.88 -3.20 6.94
C SER A 171 -7.58 -3.33 8.29
N ASN A 172 -6.86 -3.35 9.42
CA ASN A 172 -7.46 -3.63 10.73
C ASN A 172 -6.82 -2.91 11.93
N GLY A 173 -5.83 -2.05 11.71
CA GLY A 173 -5.16 -1.28 12.76
C GLY A 173 -4.24 -2.10 13.67
N LYS A 174 -3.85 -3.31 13.25
CA LYS A 174 -2.92 -4.17 13.97
C LYS A 174 -1.61 -4.34 13.21
N MET A 175 -0.52 -4.32 13.95
CA MET A 175 0.82 -4.63 13.48
C MET A 175 1.20 -6.04 13.93
N ASP A 176 1.75 -6.82 13.00
CA ASP A 176 2.58 -7.96 13.41
C ASP A 176 3.86 -7.39 14.02
N LEU A 177 4.08 -7.66 15.32
CA LEU A 177 5.22 -7.14 16.09
C LEU A 177 6.57 -7.57 15.51
N ASN A 178 6.61 -8.55 14.61
CA ASN A 178 7.83 -9.00 13.95
C ASN A 178 8.18 -8.18 12.69
N ILE A 179 7.25 -7.35 12.19
CA ILE A 179 7.42 -6.62 10.92
C ILE A 179 7.50 -5.12 11.21
N TYR A 180 8.55 -4.71 11.91
CA TYR A 180 8.86 -3.29 12.03
C TYR A 180 9.71 -2.85 10.85
N LYS A 181 9.06 -2.29 9.81
CA LYS A 181 9.82 -1.65 8.72
C LYS A 181 10.75 -0.56 9.25
N MET A 182 10.41 0.07 10.39
CA MET A 182 11.26 1.05 11.08
C MET A 182 12.69 0.56 11.28
N ASN A 183 12.91 -0.71 11.60
CA ASN A 183 14.25 -1.24 11.82
C ASN A 183 15.10 -1.18 10.53
N TYR A 184 14.46 -1.24 9.35
CA TYR A 184 15.13 -1.07 8.06
C TYR A 184 15.41 0.39 7.70
N PHE A 185 14.81 1.36 8.39
CA PHE A 185 15.09 2.78 8.16
C PHE A 185 16.02 3.37 9.23
N ALA A 186 16.07 2.75 10.41
CA ALA A 186 16.81 3.25 11.58
C ALA A 186 18.25 2.71 11.67
N ASP A 187 18.52 1.47 11.23
CA ASP A 187 19.85 0.88 11.39
C ASP A 187 20.72 1.08 10.13
N SER A 188 21.65 2.02 10.21
CA SER A 188 22.64 2.32 9.15
C SER A 188 23.71 1.23 8.97
N LYS A 189 23.63 0.12 9.72
CA LYS A 189 24.63 -0.94 9.71
C LYS A 189 24.16 -2.16 8.92
N LYS A 190 24.29 -2.01 7.59
CA LYS A 190 24.32 -3.07 6.56
C LYS A 190 23.01 -3.87 6.44
N ASP A 191 22.50 -3.95 5.21
CA ASP A 191 21.31 -4.72 4.78
C ASP A 191 19.96 -3.98 4.83
N THR A 192 19.98 -2.65 4.91
CA THR A 192 18.79 -1.83 4.76
C THR A 192 18.61 -1.38 3.31
N TYR A 193 17.76 -2.10 2.57
CA TYR A 193 17.35 -1.71 1.22
C TYR A 193 15.97 -1.08 1.24
N PHE A 194 15.86 0.15 0.72
CA PHE A 194 14.59 0.79 0.39
C PHE A 194 14.71 1.52 -0.95
N THR A 195 13.70 1.36 -1.81
CA THR A 195 13.53 2.17 -3.01
C THR A 195 12.06 2.56 -3.16
N GLN A 196 11.82 3.77 -3.64
CA GLN A 196 10.49 4.24 -4.03
C GLN A 196 10.52 4.64 -5.50
N GLY A 197 9.49 4.27 -6.25
CA GLY A 197 9.31 4.70 -7.63
C GLY A 197 7.86 5.05 -7.92
N GLN A 198 7.64 6.15 -8.63
CA GLN A 198 6.33 6.55 -9.13
C GLN A 198 6.27 6.40 -10.65
N PHE A 199 5.23 5.74 -11.14
CA PHE A 199 5.11 5.38 -12.55
C PHE A 199 3.72 5.73 -13.08
N LYS A 200 3.67 6.58 -14.11
CA LYS A 200 2.42 6.92 -14.80
C LYS A 200 1.84 5.71 -15.54
N VAL A 201 0.64 5.27 -15.17
CA VAL A 201 -0.05 4.12 -15.79
C VAL A 201 -1.03 4.59 -16.85
N SER A 202 -1.93 5.52 -16.50
CA SER A 202 -2.89 6.15 -17.40
C SER A 202 -2.70 7.66 -17.42
N ASP A 203 -3.63 8.41 -18.02
CA ASP A 203 -3.62 9.88 -17.96
C ASP A 203 -4.23 10.44 -16.67
N GLU A 204 -4.96 9.62 -15.91
CA GLU A 204 -5.51 10.01 -14.61
C GLU A 204 -4.68 9.47 -13.43
N ILE A 205 -3.99 8.33 -13.59
CA ILE A 205 -3.39 7.60 -12.46
C ILE A 205 -1.91 7.27 -12.64
N SER A 206 -1.21 7.34 -11.52
CA SER A 206 0.12 6.80 -11.30
C SER A 206 0.08 5.67 -10.28
N VAL A 207 1.12 4.82 -10.30
CA VAL A 207 1.36 3.83 -9.26
C VAL A 207 2.67 4.16 -8.57
N MET A 208 2.61 4.35 -7.26
CA MET A 208 3.79 4.41 -6.40
C MET A 208 4.10 3.01 -5.88
N ILE A 209 5.38 2.66 -5.90
CA ILE A 209 5.87 1.36 -5.44
C ILE A 209 6.99 1.59 -4.45
N ASN A 210 6.78 1.14 -3.22
CA ASN A 210 7.80 1.06 -2.19
C ASN A 210 8.36 -0.36 -2.19
N SER A 211 9.66 -0.53 -2.35
CA SER A 211 10.32 -1.84 -2.25
C SER A 211 11.38 -1.83 -1.18
N TYR A 212 11.41 -2.89 -0.38
CA TYR A 212 12.31 -3.04 0.74
C TYR A 212 12.64 -4.51 1.00
N TYR A 213 13.62 -4.75 1.86
CA TYR A 213 13.98 -6.09 2.32
C TYR A 213 13.26 -6.44 3.63
N ASP A 214 12.68 -7.63 3.68
CA ASP A 214 12.04 -8.24 4.85
C ASP A 214 12.59 -9.67 5.03
N PRO A 215 13.43 -9.95 6.06
CA PRO A 215 14.00 -11.26 6.32
C PRO A 215 12.94 -12.30 6.70
N HIS A 216 11.71 -11.89 7.02
CA HIS A 216 10.61 -12.82 7.26
C HIS A 216 9.95 -13.29 5.97
N VAL A 217 10.25 -12.65 4.83
CA VAL A 217 9.91 -13.15 3.49
C VAL A 217 11.00 -14.12 3.04
N ASP A 218 10.97 -15.29 3.69
CA ASP A 218 11.80 -16.44 3.38
C ASP A 218 10.95 -17.64 2.92
N SER A 219 11.59 -18.51 2.15
CA SER A 219 11.03 -19.77 1.65
C SER A 219 10.77 -20.81 2.76
N LYS A 220 11.21 -20.55 4.01
CA LYS A 220 11.12 -21.51 5.12
C LYS A 220 9.73 -21.55 5.71
N LYS A 221 9.06 -20.40 5.79
CA LYS A 221 7.75 -20.26 6.44
C LYS A 221 6.61 -19.97 5.46
N GLN A 222 6.93 -19.51 4.26
CA GLN A 222 5.93 -19.11 3.28
C GLN A 222 6.43 -19.29 1.85
N GLN A 223 5.48 -19.36 0.91
CA GLN A 223 5.75 -19.17 -0.51
C GLN A 223 5.74 -17.67 -0.84
N SER A 224 6.30 -17.29 -1.99
CA SER A 224 6.05 -15.96 -2.55
C SER A 224 4.56 -15.68 -2.62
N TYR A 225 4.17 -14.44 -2.36
CA TYR A 225 2.77 -14.10 -2.21
C TYR A 225 2.42 -12.79 -2.89
N LEU A 226 1.14 -12.69 -3.25
CA LEU A 226 0.49 -11.46 -3.64
C LEU A 226 -0.69 -11.23 -2.67
N SER A 227 -0.70 -10.07 -2.04
CA SER A 227 -1.72 -9.65 -1.10
C SER A 227 -2.51 -8.50 -1.69
N PHE A 228 -3.85 -8.59 -1.67
CA PHE A 228 -4.74 -7.46 -1.97
C PHE A 228 -5.42 -6.97 -0.70
N PHE A 229 -5.67 -5.67 -0.64
CA PHE A 229 -6.21 -5.01 0.53
C PHE A 229 -7.52 -4.30 0.19
N GLU A 230 -8.54 -4.49 1.02
CA GLU A 230 -9.60 -3.49 1.09
C GLU A 230 -9.01 -2.20 1.65
N ASN A 231 -9.29 -1.11 0.96
CA ASN A 231 -8.73 0.20 1.29
C ASN A 231 -9.81 1.21 1.66
N GLY A 232 -11.08 0.82 1.78
CA GLY A 232 -12.18 1.72 2.17
C GLY A 232 -12.05 2.42 3.52
N SER A 233 -11.25 1.89 4.44
CA SER A 233 -11.07 2.47 5.78
C SER A 233 -9.62 2.70 6.14
N TYR A 234 -8.71 2.66 5.17
CA TYR A 234 -7.27 2.77 5.45
C TYR A 234 -6.91 4.07 6.15
N LEU A 235 -7.46 5.21 5.71
CA LEU A 235 -7.22 6.51 6.35
C LEU A 235 -7.77 6.57 7.76
N LYS A 236 -8.91 5.94 8.04
CA LYS A 236 -9.45 5.84 9.40
C LYS A 236 -8.46 5.15 10.33
N TYR A 237 -7.80 4.08 9.89
CA TYR A 237 -6.77 3.40 10.68
C TYR A 237 -5.45 4.19 10.75
N LEU A 238 -4.97 4.72 9.62
CA LEU A 238 -3.73 5.50 9.52
C LEU A 238 -3.78 6.77 10.36
N SER A 239 -4.86 7.55 10.23
CA SER A 239 -5.00 8.84 10.90
C SER A 239 -5.11 8.69 12.42
N ASN A 240 -5.61 7.55 12.89
CA ASN A 240 -5.81 7.27 14.30
C ASN A 240 -4.69 6.43 14.93
N VAL A 241 -3.59 6.15 14.22
CA VAL A 241 -2.40 5.50 14.80
C VAL A 241 -2.02 6.21 16.09
N PRO A 242 -1.99 5.52 17.25
CA PRO A 242 -1.50 6.12 18.48
C PRO A 242 -0.01 6.43 18.35
N VAL A 243 0.37 7.69 18.54
CA VAL A 243 1.75 8.17 18.46
C VAL A 243 2.20 8.66 19.84
N VAL A 244 3.42 8.30 20.20
CA VAL A 244 4.14 8.80 21.37
C VAL A 244 5.52 9.24 20.94
N TYR A 245 5.97 10.40 21.41
CA TYR A 245 7.38 10.78 21.29
C TYR A 245 8.14 10.43 22.57
N GLU A 246 9.27 9.76 22.42
CA GLU A 246 10.24 9.48 23.48
C GLU A 246 11.45 10.41 23.33
N PHE A 247 11.72 11.20 24.36
CA PHE A 247 12.85 12.12 24.41
C PHE A 247 14.12 11.38 24.87
N PRO A 248 15.32 11.92 24.57
CA PRO A 248 16.59 11.28 24.97
C PRO A 248 16.75 11.08 26.48
N ASN A 249 16.02 11.84 27.30
CA ASN A 249 15.99 11.70 28.76
C ASN A 249 14.98 10.66 29.27
N GLY A 250 14.34 9.90 28.38
CA GLY A 250 13.34 8.86 28.69
C GLY A 250 11.94 9.40 28.96
N LYS A 251 11.71 10.72 28.93
CA LYS A 251 10.36 11.27 29.03
C LYS A 251 9.54 10.91 27.78
N LYS A 252 8.23 10.76 27.95
CA LYS A 252 7.29 10.45 26.87
C LYS A 252 6.17 11.48 26.82
N THR A 253 5.74 11.83 25.61
CA THR A 253 4.53 12.64 25.43
C THR A 253 3.28 11.82 25.79
N VAL A 254 2.17 12.52 26.02
CA VAL A 254 0.85 11.87 26.07
C VAL A 254 0.59 11.19 24.72
N ILE A 255 -0.02 10.00 24.77
CA ILE A 255 -0.46 9.27 23.57
C ILE A 255 -1.51 10.12 22.84
N LYS A 256 -1.26 10.45 21.57
CA LYS A 256 -2.21 11.13 20.70
C LYS A 256 -2.38 10.37 19.38
N PRO A 257 -3.58 10.36 18.76
CA PRO A 257 -3.71 9.86 17.40
C PRO A 257 -2.88 10.71 16.43
N ALA A 258 -2.31 10.08 15.40
CA ALA A 258 -1.42 10.71 14.43
C ALA A 258 -2.00 11.98 13.82
N TYR A 259 -3.30 12.02 13.53
CA TYR A 259 -3.94 13.19 12.96
C TYR A 259 -3.88 14.42 13.87
N LYS A 260 -3.93 14.27 15.20
CA LYS A 260 -3.81 15.42 16.11
C LYS A 260 -2.41 16.00 16.06
N VAL A 261 -1.39 15.13 16.04
CA VAL A 261 0.00 15.54 15.88
C VAL A 261 0.20 16.27 14.54
N GLN A 262 -0.37 15.73 13.47
CA GLN A 262 -0.29 16.31 12.14
C GLN A 262 -0.99 17.67 12.05
N LEU A 263 -2.24 17.79 12.53
CA LEU A 263 -2.97 19.05 12.52
C LEU A 263 -2.30 20.11 13.40
N GLU A 264 -1.72 19.74 14.54
CA GLU A 264 -0.92 20.64 15.38
C GLU A 264 0.27 21.25 14.61
N ARG A 265 0.94 20.46 13.76
CA ARG A 265 2.04 20.93 12.89
C ARG A 265 1.54 21.79 11.72
N ASN A 266 0.38 21.45 11.20
CA ASN A 266 -0.17 22.04 9.99
C ASN A 266 -1.05 23.28 10.20
N HIS A 267 -1.30 23.68 11.44
CA HIS A 267 -2.23 24.77 11.75
C HIS A 267 -1.89 26.09 11.04
N GLN A 268 -0.62 26.32 10.67
CA GLN A 268 -0.20 27.51 9.93
C GLN A 268 0.04 27.26 8.44
N MET A 269 -0.05 26.01 7.98
CA MET A 269 0.26 25.60 6.61
C MET A 269 -1.00 25.34 5.77
N LEU A 270 -2.09 24.91 6.41
CA LEU A 270 -3.36 24.67 5.75
C LEU A 270 -4.20 25.95 5.74
N ALA A 271 -5.00 26.12 4.68
CA ALA A 271 -6.09 27.08 4.72
C ALA A 271 -7.12 26.67 5.78
N ASP A 272 -7.77 27.63 6.43
CA ASP A 272 -8.71 27.37 7.53
C ASP A 272 -9.82 26.38 7.13
N GLU A 273 -10.39 26.54 5.92
CA GLU A 273 -11.43 25.64 5.39
C GLU A 273 -10.93 24.19 5.23
N GLU A 274 -9.70 24.03 4.75
CA GLU A 274 -9.08 22.72 4.59
C GLU A 274 -8.76 22.08 5.97
N PHE A 275 -8.24 22.88 6.90
CA PHE A 275 -7.97 22.44 8.26
C PHE A 275 -9.25 21.91 8.94
N ASP A 276 -10.33 22.69 8.88
CA ASP A 276 -11.61 22.33 9.50
C ASP A 276 -12.25 21.11 8.84
N TYR A 277 -12.13 20.98 7.51
CA TYR A 277 -12.58 19.80 6.77
C TYR A 277 -11.89 18.53 7.28
N TRP A 278 -10.56 18.51 7.30
CA TRP A 278 -9.79 17.33 7.72
C TRP A 278 -9.98 17.03 9.20
N LYS A 279 -10.00 18.06 10.05
CA LYS A 279 -10.29 17.91 11.48
C LYS A 279 -11.64 17.23 11.70
N THR A 280 -12.68 17.70 11.04
CA THR A 280 -14.04 17.13 11.17
C THR A 280 -14.07 15.65 10.75
N ILE A 281 -13.42 15.32 9.64
CA ILE A 281 -13.33 13.93 9.14
C ILE A 281 -12.57 13.04 10.13
N PHE A 282 -11.41 13.47 10.61
CA PHE A 282 -10.58 12.69 11.51
C PHE A 282 -11.24 12.49 12.88
N GLU A 283 -11.85 13.52 13.45
CA GLU A 283 -12.58 13.44 14.73
C GLU A 283 -13.80 12.51 14.63
N ARG A 284 -14.50 12.53 13.49
CA ARG A 284 -15.57 11.56 13.21
C ARG A 284 -15.02 10.13 13.20
N TRP A 285 -13.93 9.88 12.49
CA TRP A 285 -13.31 8.55 12.43
C TRP A 285 -12.78 8.07 13.79
N GLU A 286 -12.18 8.96 14.59
CA GLU A 286 -11.78 8.66 15.98
C GLU A 286 -13.00 8.22 16.81
N SER A 287 -14.10 8.95 16.69
CA SER A 287 -15.35 8.68 17.41
C SER A 287 -15.96 7.34 17.01
N GLU A 288 -15.95 7.02 15.71
CA GLU A 288 -16.40 5.72 15.22
C GLU A 288 -15.54 4.57 15.77
N LEU A 289 -14.20 4.68 15.70
CA LEU A 289 -13.30 3.64 16.23
C LEU A 289 -13.54 3.38 17.72
N LYS A 290 -13.74 4.45 18.50
CA LYS A 290 -14.05 4.36 19.94
C LYS A 290 -15.38 3.66 20.18
N ARG A 291 -16.43 4.04 19.44
CA ARG A 291 -17.76 3.41 19.52
C ARG A 291 -17.69 1.93 19.17
N ASP A 292 -16.92 1.58 18.14
CA ASP A 292 -16.78 0.22 17.64
C ASP A 292 -15.80 -0.62 18.51
N GLY A 293 -15.19 -0.02 19.55
CA GLY A 293 -14.28 -0.71 20.48
C GLY A 293 -12.95 -1.12 19.87
N VAL A 294 -12.56 -0.53 18.74
CA VAL A 294 -11.33 -0.88 18.01
C VAL A 294 -10.11 -0.34 18.75
N ARG A 295 -9.17 -1.24 19.06
CA ARG A 295 -7.88 -0.89 19.68
C ARG A 295 -6.77 -0.96 18.65
N LEU A 296 -6.18 0.19 18.35
CA LEU A 296 -5.07 0.32 17.40
C LEU A 296 -3.73 0.11 18.11
N GLN A 297 -2.79 -0.55 17.42
CA GLN A 297 -1.40 -0.59 17.88
C GLN A 297 -0.69 0.70 17.47
N GLY A 298 0.04 1.31 18.40
CA GLY A 298 0.71 2.59 18.21
C GLY A 298 2.21 2.47 17.91
N VAL A 299 2.80 3.61 17.58
CA VAL A 299 4.24 3.79 17.35
C VAL A 299 4.85 4.69 18.41
N ILE A 300 6.10 4.41 18.77
CA ILE A 300 6.94 5.28 19.59
C ILE A 300 7.99 5.87 18.65
N LEU A 301 8.09 7.19 18.62
CA LEU A 301 9.00 7.95 17.78
C LEU A 301 10.06 8.61 18.66
N GLU A 302 11.33 8.54 18.27
CA GLU A 302 12.39 9.26 18.97
C GLU A 302 12.32 10.75 18.64
N ALA A 303 12.32 11.61 19.66
CA ALA A 303 12.39 13.06 19.51
C ALA A 303 13.85 13.53 19.55
N HIS A 304 14.22 14.44 18.64
CA HIS A 304 15.60 14.94 18.55
C HIS A 304 15.93 16.08 19.53
N THR A 305 14.94 16.78 20.10
CA THR A 305 15.14 17.86 21.08
C THR A 305 13.93 18.00 22.02
N GLU A 306 14.15 18.40 23.29
CA GLU A 306 13.09 18.95 24.17
C GLU A 306 12.69 20.37 23.75
#